data_AF-A0A6A0GNR3-F1
#
_entry.id   AF-A0A6A0GNR3-F1
#
_cell.length_a   1.000
_cell.length_b   1.000
_cell.length_c   1.000
_cell.angle_alpha   90.00
_cell.angle_beta   90.00
_cell.angle_gamma   90.00
#
_symmetry.space_group_name_H-M   'P 1'
#
loop_
_entity.id
_entity.type
_entity.pdbx_description
1 polymer ?
#
loop_
_entity_poly.entity_id
_entity_poly.type
_entity_poly.pdbx_seq_one_letter_code
_entity_poly.pdbx_strand_id
1 'polypeptide(L)'
;MLTSHEWIAEDRKFFGQPNTAYDFETNDPNEAGRKISKLEETKTKLSKNVNMRAMNMLGKAEDQYNDLMRKKQIVENDKAKIETVIRELDEKKKEALRQAWEQVNKDFGSIFCMLLPGTQAKLLPPEGMDVLDGLEVKVAFGDVWKESLTELSGGQRSLVALSLILALLLFKPAPIYILDEVDAALDLSHTQNIGHMLRTHFKHSQVRTSATCCARTSNIHR
;
A
#
# COMPACT_ATOMS: atom_id res chain seq x y z
N MET A 1 2.31 85.37 5.50
CA MET A 1 1.42 84.52 4.67
C MET A 1 1.84 84.50 3.20
N LEU A 2 2.21 85.63 2.57
CA LEU A 2 2.80 85.60 1.20
C LEU A 2 4.28 85.18 1.14
N THR A 3 4.99 85.12 2.26
CA THR A 3 6.41 84.74 2.33
C THR A 3 6.66 83.23 2.38
N SER A 4 5.61 82.41 2.53
CA SER A 4 5.75 80.94 2.65
C SER A 4 5.71 80.22 1.30
N HIS A 5 5.40 80.93 0.21
CA HIS A 5 5.16 80.34 -1.11
C HIS A 5 5.76 81.26 -2.18
N GLU A 6 7.03 81.05 -2.52
CA GLU A 6 7.81 81.91 -3.43
C GLU A 6 7.19 82.02 -4.84
N TRP A 7 6.54 80.95 -5.31
CA TRP A 7 5.84 80.91 -6.60
C TRP A 7 4.72 81.96 -6.74
N ILE A 8 4.12 82.39 -5.62
CA ILE A 8 3.07 83.42 -5.63
C ILE A 8 3.63 84.77 -6.09
N ALA A 9 4.91 85.05 -5.84
CA ALA A 9 5.53 86.32 -6.24
C ALA A 9 5.85 86.36 -7.75
N GLU A 10 6.21 85.22 -8.34
CA GLU A 10 6.53 85.07 -9.76
C GLU A 10 5.26 85.05 -10.63
N ASP A 11 4.25 84.31 -10.19
CA ASP A 11 3.04 84.05 -10.99
C ASP A 11 1.91 85.06 -10.76
N ARG A 12 2.07 86.01 -9.82
CA ARG A 12 1.09 87.08 -9.55
C ARG A 12 0.67 87.84 -10.80
N LYS A 13 1.56 87.95 -11.79
CA LYS A 13 1.30 88.67 -13.05
C LYS A 13 0.26 87.95 -13.92
N PHE A 14 0.08 86.65 -13.75
CA PHE A 14 -0.84 85.83 -14.54
C PHE A 14 -2.20 85.59 -13.84
N PHE A 15 -2.35 86.06 -12.60
CA PHE A 15 -3.57 85.92 -11.80
C PHE A 15 -4.73 86.71 -12.43
N GLY A 16 -5.83 86.03 -12.78
CA GLY A 16 -7.00 86.62 -13.42
C GLY A 16 -6.86 86.89 -14.92
N GLN A 17 -5.82 86.38 -15.59
CA GLN A 17 -5.71 86.51 -17.05
C GLN A 17 -6.56 85.43 -17.75
N PRO A 18 -7.39 85.82 -18.74
CA PRO A 18 -8.22 84.87 -19.48
C PRO A 18 -7.35 83.86 -20.22
N ASN A 19 -7.77 82.58 -20.23
CA ASN A 19 -7.07 81.46 -20.89
C ASN A 19 -5.73 81.05 -20.24
N THR A 20 -5.54 81.36 -18.95
CA THR A 20 -4.41 80.90 -18.12
C THR A 20 -4.88 79.99 -16.99
N ALA A 21 -3.96 79.23 -16.36
CA ALA A 21 -4.28 78.37 -15.21
C ALA A 21 -4.83 79.13 -13.98
N TYR A 22 -4.72 80.47 -13.98
CA TYR A 22 -5.20 81.38 -12.94
C TYR A 22 -6.38 82.23 -13.40
N ASP A 23 -7.11 81.78 -14.43
CA ASP A 23 -8.35 82.39 -14.87
C ASP A 23 -9.46 82.16 -13.84
N PHE A 24 -9.69 83.17 -13.02
CA PHE A 24 -10.69 83.13 -11.94
C PHE A 24 -12.12 83.39 -12.43
N GLU A 25 -12.33 83.74 -13.71
CA GLU A 25 -13.67 83.88 -14.29
C GLU A 25 -14.24 82.53 -14.73
N THR A 26 -13.41 81.64 -15.26
CA THR A 26 -13.83 80.27 -15.62
C THR A 26 -13.72 79.26 -14.48
N ASN A 27 -12.83 79.48 -13.51
CA ASN A 27 -12.67 78.59 -12.36
C ASN A 27 -12.61 79.39 -11.06
N ASP A 28 -13.79 79.60 -10.44
CA ASP A 28 -13.91 80.36 -9.19
C ASP A 28 -13.05 79.70 -8.09
N PRO A 29 -12.07 80.40 -7.50
CA PRO A 29 -11.21 79.87 -6.46
C PRO A 29 -11.99 79.42 -5.21
N ASN A 30 -13.17 80.01 -4.95
CA ASN A 30 -14.06 79.54 -3.88
C ASN A 30 -14.72 78.20 -4.22
N GLU A 31 -15.11 77.98 -5.48
CA GLU A 31 -15.71 76.73 -5.92
C GLU A 31 -14.66 75.60 -6.00
N ALA A 32 -13.45 75.92 -6.45
CA ALA A 32 -12.30 75.02 -6.40
C ALA A 32 -11.95 74.62 -4.96
N GLY A 33 -11.94 75.58 -4.03
CA GLY A 33 -11.74 75.31 -2.59
C GLY A 33 -12.84 74.39 -2.02
N ARG A 34 -14.10 74.61 -2.39
CA ARG A 34 -15.22 73.72 -2.02
C ARG A 34 -15.08 72.32 -2.62
N LYS A 35 -14.60 72.19 -3.86
CA LYS A 35 -14.33 70.90 -4.52
C LYS A 35 -13.20 70.15 -3.81
N ILE A 36 -12.11 70.83 -3.46
CA ILE A 36 -10.99 70.24 -2.71
C ILE A 36 -11.47 69.76 -1.34
N SER A 37 -12.22 70.58 -0.61
CA SER A 37 -12.76 70.20 0.69
C SER A 37 -13.70 68.99 0.61
N LYS A 38 -14.59 68.92 -0.40
CA LYS A 38 -15.43 67.75 -0.66
C LYS A 38 -14.61 66.49 -1.01
N LEU A 39 -13.56 66.65 -1.81
CA LEU A 39 -12.65 65.57 -2.20
C LEU A 39 -11.81 65.06 -1.01
N GLU A 40 -11.40 65.95 -0.11
CA GLU A 40 -10.71 65.58 1.13
C GLU A 40 -11.63 64.84 2.11
N GLU A 41 -12.88 65.28 2.24
CA GLU A 41 -13.90 64.56 3.03
C GLU A 41 -14.20 63.17 2.46
N THR A 42 -14.28 63.03 1.13
CA THR A 42 -14.45 61.71 0.51
C THR A 42 -13.21 60.85 0.70
N LYS A 43 -12.01 61.38 0.48
CA LYS A 43 -10.74 60.68 0.71
C LYS A 43 -10.62 60.18 2.15
N THR A 44 -10.97 61.01 3.14
CA THR A 44 -10.91 60.62 4.56
C THR A 44 -11.96 59.57 4.93
N LYS A 45 -13.19 59.66 4.38
CA LYS A 45 -14.23 58.61 4.53
C LYS A 45 -13.78 57.27 3.91
N LEU A 46 -13.19 57.30 2.71
CA LEU A 46 -12.64 56.11 2.06
C LEU A 46 -11.45 55.56 2.82
N SER A 47 -10.51 56.41 3.27
CA SER A 47 -9.33 55.99 4.03
C SER A 47 -9.67 55.30 5.35
N LYS A 48 -10.81 55.61 5.99
CA LYS A 48 -11.29 54.91 7.19
C LYS A 48 -11.78 53.49 6.89
N ASN A 49 -12.25 53.23 5.67
CA ASN A 49 -12.73 51.92 5.22
C ASN A 49 -11.66 51.10 4.47
N VAL A 50 -10.58 51.74 4.01
CA VAL A 50 -9.47 51.05 3.34
C VAL A 50 -8.62 50.36 4.40
N ASN A 51 -8.64 49.02 4.35
CA ASN A 51 -7.80 48.20 5.20
C ASN A 51 -6.35 48.23 4.69
N MET A 52 -5.52 49.09 5.28
CA MET A 52 -4.10 49.24 4.93
C MET A 52 -3.29 47.94 5.12
N ARG A 53 -3.79 46.96 5.89
CA ARG A 53 -3.16 45.64 6.07
C ARG A 53 -3.58 44.62 5.01
N ALA A 54 -4.52 44.95 4.11
CA ALA A 54 -5.01 44.05 3.08
C ALA A 54 -3.89 43.51 2.19
N MET A 55 -2.93 44.37 1.78
CA MET A 55 -1.79 43.94 0.97
C MET A 55 -0.92 42.91 1.68
N ASN A 56 -0.64 43.11 2.98
CA ASN A 56 0.14 42.14 3.77
C ASN A 56 -0.63 40.83 4.02
N MET A 57 -1.96 40.90 4.17
CA MET A 57 -2.80 39.71 4.32
C MET A 57 -2.90 38.93 3.00
N LEU A 58 -2.98 39.64 1.87
CA LEU A 58 -2.96 39.04 0.54
C LEU A 58 -1.65 38.26 0.32
N GLY A 59 -0.49 38.88 0.55
CA GLY A 59 0.80 38.20 0.40
C GLY A 59 0.93 36.97 1.29
N LYS A 60 0.49 37.05 2.56
CA LYS A 60 0.47 35.87 3.45
C LYS A 60 -0.47 34.77 2.96
N ALA A 61 -1.63 35.12 2.41
CA ALA A 61 -2.57 34.16 1.88
C ALA A 61 -2.04 33.48 0.60
N GLU A 62 -1.35 34.23 -0.26
CA GLU A 62 -0.66 33.70 -1.45
C GLU A 62 0.47 32.74 -1.06
N ASP A 63 1.29 33.10 -0.07
CA ASP A 63 2.35 32.20 0.45
C ASP A 63 1.76 30.89 0.98
N GLN A 64 0.71 30.98 1.80
CA GLN A 64 0.01 29.81 2.33
C GLN A 64 -0.61 28.96 1.22
N TYR A 65 -1.19 29.60 0.20
CA TYR A 65 -1.77 28.91 -0.95
C TYR A 65 -0.68 28.16 -1.74
N ASN A 66 0.44 28.81 -2.03
CA ASN A 66 1.56 28.21 -2.75
C ASN A 66 2.16 27.04 -1.99
N ASP A 67 2.34 27.17 -0.68
CA ASP A 67 2.83 26.07 0.17
C ASP A 67 1.84 24.91 0.24
N LEU A 68 0.54 25.20 0.33
CA LEU A 68 -0.51 24.17 0.32
C LEU A 68 -0.55 23.44 -1.02
N MET A 69 -0.44 24.16 -2.14
CA MET A 69 -0.36 23.57 -3.48
C MET A 69 0.87 22.69 -3.64
N ARG A 70 2.04 23.11 -3.14
CA ARG A 70 3.26 22.28 -3.14
C ARG A 70 3.06 21.00 -2.34
N LYS A 71 2.48 21.08 -1.14
CA LYS A 71 2.18 19.91 -0.30
C LYS A 71 1.19 18.96 -0.98
N LYS A 72 0.14 19.50 -1.59
CA LYS A 72 -0.84 18.71 -2.35
C LYS A 72 -0.16 17.90 -3.45
N GLN A 73 0.69 18.55 -4.24
CA GLN A 73 1.39 17.89 -5.33
C GLN A 73 2.34 16.78 -4.85
N ILE A 74 3.00 16.97 -3.71
CA ILE A 74 3.82 15.93 -3.08
C ILE A 74 2.96 14.71 -2.70
N VAL A 75 1.81 14.94 -2.05
CA VAL A 75 0.90 13.87 -1.65
C VAL A 75 0.33 13.12 -2.86
N GLU A 76 -0.03 13.83 -3.93
CA GLU A 76 -0.51 13.22 -5.18
C GLU A 76 0.57 12.35 -5.84
N ASN A 77 1.82 12.83 -5.87
CA ASN A 77 2.95 12.08 -6.39
C ASN A 77 3.25 10.84 -5.54
N ASP A 78 3.23 10.97 -4.21
CA ASP A 78 3.50 9.85 -3.32
C ASP A 78 2.39 8.80 -3.36
N LYS A 79 1.13 9.22 -3.52
CA LYS A 79 0.02 8.31 -3.80
C LYS A 79 0.28 7.50 -5.07
N ALA A 80 0.66 8.15 -6.18
CA ALA A 80 0.95 7.47 -7.44
C ALA A 80 2.12 6.47 -7.32
N LYS A 81 3.16 6.82 -6.55
CA LYS A 81 4.27 5.90 -6.25
C LYS A 81 3.80 4.69 -5.46
N ILE A 82 3.02 4.90 -4.40
CA ILE A 82 2.49 3.80 -3.57
C ILE A 82 1.63 2.86 -4.42
N GLU A 83 0.76 3.41 -5.27
CA GLU A 83 -0.06 2.60 -6.20
C GLU A 83 0.80 1.77 -7.15
N THR A 84 1.92 2.32 -7.63
CA THR A 84 2.86 1.58 -8.50
C THR A 84 3.55 0.45 -7.73
N VAL A 85 4.01 0.72 -6.51
CA VAL A 85 4.65 -0.28 -5.64
C VAL A 85 3.67 -1.40 -5.30
N ILE A 86 2.40 -1.09 -5.02
CA ILE A 86 1.37 -2.11 -4.76
C ILE A 86 1.24 -3.04 -5.97
N ARG A 87 1.15 -2.49 -7.19
CA ARG A 87 1.05 -3.31 -8.42
C ARG A 87 2.28 -4.21 -8.61
N GLU A 88 3.48 -3.69 -8.38
CA GLU A 88 4.71 -4.48 -8.47
C GLU A 88 4.77 -5.60 -7.43
N LEU A 89 4.31 -5.33 -6.20
CA LEU A 89 4.24 -6.34 -5.14
C LEU A 89 3.19 -7.40 -5.43
N ASP A 90 2.04 -7.04 -6.00
CA ASP A 90 1.01 -8.00 -6.38
C ASP A 90 1.52 -8.95 -7.46
N GLU A 91 2.21 -8.47 -8.49
CA GLU A 91 2.80 -9.34 -9.51
C GLU A 91 3.88 -10.27 -8.94
N LYS A 92 4.75 -9.76 -8.06
CA LYS A 92 5.73 -10.61 -7.34
C LYS A 92 5.05 -11.64 -6.44
N LYS A 93 3.95 -11.29 -5.79
CA LYS A 93 3.16 -12.20 -4.95
C LYS A 93 2.59 -13.33 -5.80
N LYS A 94 2.00 -13.02 -6.96
CA LYS A 94 1.44 -14.02 -7.89
C LYS A 94 2.52 -14.98 -8.38
N GLU A 95 3.67 -14.46 -8.79
CA GLU A 95 4.80 -15.27 -9.23
C GLU A 95 5.31 -16.20 -8.13
N ALA A 96 5.57 -15.66 -6.93
CA ALA A 96 6.04 -16.46 -5.80
C ALA A 96 5.03 -17.53 -5.38
N LEU A 97 3.74 -17.21 -5.41
CA LEU A 97 2.67 -18.15 -5.07
C LEU A 97 2.54 -19.26 -6.11
N ARG A 98 2.66 -18.95 -7.41
CA ARG A 98 2.67 -19.97 -8.47
C ARG A 98 3.86 -20.91 -8.36
N GLN A 99 5.05 -20.38 -8.11
CA GLN A 99 6.25 -21.20 -7.87
C GLN A 99 6.09 -22.09 -6.65
N ALA A 100 5.53 -21.54 -5.55
CA ALA A 100 5.23 -22.30 -4.35
C ALA A 100 4.23 -23.43 -4.62
N TRP A 101 3.14 -23.14 -5.35
CA TRP A 101 2.15 -24.14 -5.72
C TRP A 101 2.75 -25.25 -6.58
N GLU A 102 3.54 -24.93 -7.60
CA GLU A 102 4.15 -25.93 -8.48
C GLU A 102 5.09 -26.88 -7.70
N GLN A 103 5.92 -26.31 -6.83
CA GLN A 103 6.84 -27.10 -5.99
C GLN A 103 6.08 -27.95 -4.97
N VAL A 104 5.12 -27.36 -4.24
CA VAL A 104 4.30 -28.09 -3.25
C VAL A 104 3.47 -29.18 -3.93
N ASN A 105 2.91 -28.93 -5.11
CA ASN A 105 2.13 -29.92 -5.86
C ASN A 105 2.99 -31.13 -6.28
N LYS A 106 4.23 -30.87 -6.72
CA LYS A 106 5.20 -31.93 -7.06
C LYS A 106 5.59 -32.75 -5.83
N ASP A 107 5.95 -32.08 -4.74
CA ASP A 107 6.37 -32.74 -3.51
C ASP A 107 5.21 -33.51 -2.86
N PHE A 108 4.00 -32.94 -2.88
CA PHE A 108 2.78 -33.58 -2.40
C PHE A 108 2.47 -34.88 -3.15
N GLY A 109 2.50 -34.86 -4.48
CA GLY A 109 2.29 -36.06 -5.29
C GLY A 109 3.35 -37.12 -5.05
N SER A 110 4.62 -36.71 -4.91
CA SER A 110 5.74 -37.63 -4.62
C SER A 110 5.63 -38.27 -3.23
N ILE A 111 5.31 -37.48 -2.20
CA ILE A 111 5.15 -37.97 -0.84
C ILE A 111 3.94 -38.91 -0.78
N PHE A 112 2.81 -38.52 -1.36
CA PHE A 112 1.61 -39.35 -1.31
C PHE A 112 1.80 -40.73 -1.98
N CYS A 113 2.46 -40.77 -3.14
CA CYS A 113 2.79 -42.02 -3.85
C CYS A 113 3.79 -42.89 -3.06
N MET A 114 4.70 -42.28 -2.31
CA MET A 114 5.64 -43.01 -1.45
C MET A 114 4.95 -43.62 -0.22
N LEU A 115 3.95 -42.92 0.35
CA LEU A 115 3.17 -43.40 1.48
C LEU A 115 2.21 -44.53 1.09
N LEU A 116 1.56 -44.37 -0.07
CA LEU A 116 0.62 -45.31 -0.64
C LEU A 116 1.01 -45.62 -2.10
N PRO A 117 1.69 -46.75 -2.36
CA PRO A 117 2.06 -47.11 -3.73
C PRO A 117 0.80 -47.34 -4.58
N GLY A 118 0.81 -46.83 -5.81
CA GLY A 118 -0.34 -46.94 -6.73
C GLY A 118 -1.40 -45.86 -6.57
N THR A 119 -1.14 -44.80 -5.81
CA THR A 119 -2.00 -43.62 -5.71
C THR A 119 -1.33 -42.38 -6.31
N GLN A 120 -2.13 -41.39 -6.69
CA GLN A 120 -1.66 -40.08 -7.13
C GLN A 120 -2.43 -38.99 -6.40
N ALA A 121 -1.79 -37.86 -6.17
CA ALA A 121 -2.46 -36.69 -5.60
C ALA A 121 -1.98 -35.41 -6.28
N LYS A 122 -2.90 -34.47 -6.46
CA LYS A 122 -2.65 -33.17 -7.10
C LYS A 122 -3.47 -32.07 -6.42
N LEU A 123 -2.89 -30.87 -6.37
CA LEU A 123 -3.57 -29.64 -5.96
C LEU A 123 -3.97 -28.88 -7.22
N LEU A 124 -5.27 -28.64 -7.40
CA LEU A 124 -5.80 -27.90 -8.53
C LEU A 124 -6.69 -26.76 -8.03
N PRO A 125 -6.70 -25.61 -8.73
CA PRO A 125 -7.67 -24.57 -8.43
C PRO A 125 -9.09 -25.09 -8.74
N PRO A 126 -10.11 -24.60 -8.00
CA PRO A 126 -11.52 -24.85 -8.31
C PRO A 126 -11.86 -24.42 -9.75
N GLU A 127 -12.94 -24.98 -10.30
CA GLU A 127 -13.37 -24.64 -11.65
C GLU A 127 -13.66 -23.14 -11.80
N GLY A 128 -12.96 -22.49 -12.74
CA GLY A 128 -13.13 -21.07 -13.04
C GLY A 128 -12.39 -20.11 -12.10
N MET A 129 -11.57 -20.60 -11.17
CA MET A 129 -10.80 -19.79 -10.23
C MET A 129 -9.30 -19.84 -10.50
N ASP A 130 -8.55 -18.84 -10.01
CA ASP A 130 -7.09 -18.85 -10.07
C ASP A 130 -6.49 -19.54 -8.82
N VAL A 131 -5.22 -19.92 -8.89
CA VAL A 131 -4.44 -20.51 -7.77
C VAL A 131 -4.45 -19.58 -6.54
N LEU A 132 -4.71 -18.28 -6.73
CA LEU A 132 -4.82 -17.27 -5.69
C LEU A 132 -6.11 -17.36 -4.87
N ASP A 133 -7.19 -17.87 -5.46
CA ASP A 133 -8.53 -17.86 -4.87
C ASP A 133 -8.78 -19.11 -4.00
N GLY A 134 -8.03 -20.19 -4.24
CA GLY A 134 -8.10 -21.41 -3.47
C GLY A 134 -7.50 -22.60 -4.20
N LEU A 135 -7.27 -23.67 -3.45
CA LEU A 135 -6.78 -24.95 -3.97
C LEU A 135 -7.62 -26.09 -3.42
N GLU A 136 -8.00 -26.99 -4.31
CA GLU A 136 -8.67 -28.24 -4.00
C GLU A 136 -7.70 -29.42 -4.15
N VAL A 137 -7.83 -30.37 -3.24
CA VAL A 137 -7.02 -31.59 -3.25
C VAL A 137 -7.77 -32.67 -4.01
N LYS A 138 -7.21 -33.11 -5.14
CA LYS A 138 -7.70 -34.26 -5.90
C LYS A 138 -6.78 -35.45 -5.70
N VAL A 139 -7.36 -36.61 -5.38
CA VAL A 139 -6.62 -37.85 -5.17
C VAL A 139 -7.15 -38.94 -6.10
N ALA A 140 -6.25 -39.81 -6.55
CA ALA A 140 -6.55 -40.97 -7.35
C ALA A 140 -6.02 -42.24 -6.67
N PHE A 141 -6.83 -43.29 -6.72
CA PHE A 141 -6.45 -44.63 -6.27
C PHE A 141 -6.43 -45.53 -7.51
N GLY A 142 -5.24 -45.97 -7.93
CA GLY A 142 -5.04 -46.54 -9.25
C GLY A 142 -5.36 -45.53 -10.34
N ASP A 143 -6.29 -45.88 -11.22
CA ASP A 143 -6.72 -45.02 -12.35
C ASP A 143 -7.98 -44.19 -12.05
N VAL A 144 -8.57 -44.34 -10.85
CA VAL A 144 -9.84 -43.68 -10.50
C VAL A 144 -9.58 -42.39 -9.72
N TRP A 145 -9.85 -41.25 -10.35
CA TRP A 145 -9.83 -39.92 -9.71
C TRP A 145 -11.09 -39.69 -8.89
N LYS A 146 -10.90 -39.17 -7.67
CA LYS A 146 -11.97 -38.79 -6.76
C LYS A 146 -12.11 -37.27 -6.73
N GLU A 147 -13.34 -36.79 -6.87
CA GLU A 147 -13.65 -35.35 -6.86
C GLU A 147 -13.80 -34.81 -5.44
N SER A 148 -14.31 -35.61 -4.50
CA SER A 148 -14.49 -35.19 -3.10
C SER A 148 -13.68 -36.03 -2.12
N LEU A 149 -13.02 -35.36 -1.17
CA LEU A 149 -12.37 -36.00 -0.03
C LEU A 149 -13.34 -36.75 0.88
N THR A 150 -14.65 -36.47 0.81
CA THR A 150 -15.67 -37.12 1.64
C THR A 150 -15.88 -38.60 1.28
N GLU A 151 -15.47 -39.02 0.08
CA GLU A 151 -15.56 -40.42 -0.36
C GLU A 151 -14.48 -41.33 0.23
N LEU A 152 -13.51 -40.75 0.93
CA LEU A 152 -12.34 -41.46 1.43
C LEU A 152 -12.56 -42.03 2.83
N SER A 153 -11.91 -43.15 3.12
CA SER A 153 -11.90 -43.70 4.47
C SER A 153 -11.26 -42.73 5.46
N GLY A 154 -11.62 -42.81 6.75
CA GLY A 154 -11.08 -41.91 7.79
C GLY A 154 -9.55 -41.90 7.82
N GLY A 155 -8.91 -43.08 7.72
CA GLY A 155 -7.45 -43.19 7.67
C GLY A 155 -6.83 -42.62 6.40
N GLN A 156 -7.48 -42.78 5.24
CA GLN A 156 -7.01 -42.20 3.97
C GLN A 156 -7.06 -40.67 4.01
N ARG A 157 -8.10 -40.07 4.59
CA ARG A 157 -8.17 -38.61 4.78
C ARG A 157 -7.04 -38.09 5.65
N SER A 158 -6.74 -38.79 6.75
CA SER A 158 -5.61 -38.43 7.62
C SER A 158 -4.26 -38.53 6.90
N LEU A 159 -4.07 -39.55 6.06
CA LEU A 159 -2.86 -39.71 5.25
C LEU A 159 -2.71 -38.60 4.20
N VAL A 160 -3.79 -38.22 3.52
CA VAL A 160 -3.80 -37.10 2.58
C VAL A 160 -3.42 -35.81 3.30
N ALA A 161 -4.02 -35.51 4.45
CA ALA A 161 -3.70 -34.33 5.24
C ALA A 161 -2.23 -34.32 5.70
N LEU A 162 -1.73 -35.45 6.20
CA LEU A 162 -0.33 -35.58 6.62
C LEU A 162 0.63 -35.37 5.45
N SER A 163 0.35 -35.94 4.28
CA SER A 163 1.18 -35.77 3.09
C SER A 163 1.24 -34.32 2.62
N LEU A 164 0.12 -33.58 2.71
CA LEU A 164 0.07 -32.16 2.39
C LEU A 164 0.90 -31.32 3.37
N ILE A 165 0.78 -31.61 4.67
CA ILE A 165 1.58 -30.94 5.71
C ILE A 165 3.07 -31.20 5.47
N LEU A 166 3.47 -32.44 5.22
CA LEU A 166 4.87 -32.80 4.95
C LEU A 166 5.42 -32.10 3.69
N ALA A 167 4.62 -32.00 2.62
CA ALA A 167 5.01 -31.27 1.40
C ALA A 167 5.23 -29.78 1.68
N LEU A 168 4.37 -29.15 2.49
CA LEU A 168 4.53 -27.76 2.91
C LEU A 168 5.80 -27.55 3.76
N LEU A 169 6.11 -28.49 4.66
CA LEU A 169 7.32 -28.43 5.48
C LEU A 169 8.59 -28.60 4.64
N LEU A 170 8.54 -29.35 3.53
CA LEU A 170 9.66 -29.51 2.61
C LEU A 170 9.91 -28.26 1.77
N PHE A 171 8.85 -27.57 1.35
CA PHE A 171 8.95 -26.32 0.60
C PHE A 171 9.62 -25.19 1.41
N LYS A 172 9.34 -25.11 2.71
CA LYS A 172 10.03 -24.18 3.62
C LYS A 172 10.74 -24.93 4.74
N PRO A 173 12.01 -25.32 4.53
CA PRO A 173 12.76 -26.07 5.51
C PRO A 173 12.98 -25.24 6.79
N ALA A 174 12.63 -25.82 7.93
CA ALA A 174 12.83 -25.28 9.27
C ALA A 174 13.94 -26.05 9.99
N PRO A 175 14.64 -25.43 10.95
CA PRO A 175 15.75 -26.08 11.66
C PRO A 175 15.29 -27.22 12.57
N ILE A 176 14.07 -27.16 13.12
CA ILE A 176 13.52 -28.15 14.05
C ILE A 176 12.07 -28.47 13.67
N TYR A 177 11.74 -29.76 13.60
CA TYR A 177 10.36 -30.24 13.45
C TYR A 177 9.99 -31.15 14.63
N ILE A 178 8.83 -30.91 15.22
CA ILE A 178 8.25 -31.74 16.28
C ILE A 178 6.94 -32.31 15.75
N LEU A 179 6.86 -33.64 15.67
CA LEU A 179 5.69 -34.38 15.19
C LEU A 179 5.17 -35.22 16.35
N ASP A 180 3.99 -34.86 16.87
CA ASP A 180 3.38 -35.54 18.01
C ASP A 180 2.26 -36.47 17.56
N GLU A 181 2.30 -37.73 18.02
CA GLU A 181 1.28 -38.77 17.76
C GLU A 181 0.85 -38.95 16.29
N VAL A 182 1.73 -38.61 15.34
CA VAL A 182 1.43 -38.71 13.89
C VAL A 182 1.23 -40.14 13.42
N ASP A 183 1.65 -41.14 14.20
CA ASP A 183 1.53 -42.58 13.92
C ASP A 183 0.28 -43.23 14.55
N ALA A 184 -0.48 -42.52 15.40
CA ALA A 184 -1.63 -43.10 16.11
C ALA A 184 -2.76 -43.54 15.16
N ALA A 185 -2.90 -42.87 14.01
CA ALA A 185 -3.92 -43.16 13.01
C ALA A 185 -3.38 -43.98 11.81
N LEU A 186 -2.12 -44.41 11.86
CA LEU A 186 -1.43 -45.05 10.72
C LEU A 186 -1.10 -46.50 11.00
N ASP A 187 -1.20 -47.32 9.96
CA ASP A 187 -0.76 -48.71 10.02
C ASP A 187 0.77 -48.79 10.12
N LEU A 188 1.26 -49.86 10.77
CA LEU A 188 2.68 -50.08 11.07
C LEU A 188 3.57 -50.04 9.81
N SER A 189 3.03 -50.50 8.68
CA SER A 189 3.70 -50.48 7.37
C SER A 189 3.93 -49.06 6.83
N HIS A 190 2.96 -48.15 7.02
CA HIS A 190 3.06 -46.76 6.57
C HIS A 190 4.01 -45.92 7.45
N THR A 191 4.05 -46.19 8.76
CA THR A 191 4.92 -45.49 9.70
C THR A 191 6.42 -45.69 9.38
N GLN A 192 6.81 -46.87 8.89
CA GLN A 192 8.19 -47.12 8.43
C GLN A 192 8.55 -46.32 7.18
N ASN A 193 7.63 -46.22 6.22
CA ASN A 193 7.82 -45.43 5.00
C ASN A 193 7.96 -43.94 5.31
N ILE A 194 7.16 -43.42 6.26
CA ILE A 194 7.26 -42.03 6.74
C ILE A 194 8.63 -41.79 7.37
N GLY A 195 9.09 -42.67 8.27
CA GLY A 195 10.41 -42.54 8.90
C GLY A 195 11.55 -42.53 7.87
N HIS A 196 11.47 -43.40 6.86
CA HIS A 196 12.45 -43.42 5.76
C HIS A 196 12.39 -42.15 4.90
N MET A 197 11.20 -41.68 4.56
CA MET A 197 10.99 -40.43 3.82
C MET A 197 11.53 -39.24 4.59
N LEU A 198 11.21 -39.13 5.88
CA LEU A 198 11.67 -38.05 6.75
C LEU A 198 13.20 -38.01 6.82
N ARG A 199 13.83 -39.17 6.99
CA ARG A 199 15.30 -39.26 7.02
C ARG A 199 15.95 -38.93 5.67
N THR A 200 15.28 -39.24 4.57
CA THR A 200 15.80 -39.00 3.21
C THR A 200 15.69 -37.53 2.81
N HIS A 201 14.57 -36.89 3.13
CA HIS A 201 14.27 -35.51 2.71
C HIS A 201 14.74 -34.45 3.73
N PHE A 202 14.77 -34.76 5.02
CA PHE A 202 15.17 -33.83 6.09
C PHE A 202 16.58 -34.13 6.63
N LYS A 203 17.56 -34.36 5.75
CA LYS A 203 18.96 -34.67 6.14
C LYS A 203 19.65 -33.56 6.95
N HIS A 204 19.18 -32.31 6.80
CA HIS A 204 19.79 -31.13 7.42
C HIS A 204 18.95 -30.55 8.58
N SER A 205 17.81 -31.16 8.92
CA SER A 205 16.92 -30.66 9.97
C SER A 205 16.76 -31.68 11.09
N GLN A 206 16.68 -31.21 12.33
CA GLN A 206 16.44 -32.08 13.48
C GLN A 206 14.94 -32.40 13.56
N VAL A 207 14.57 -33.66 13.30
CA VAL A 207 13.19 -34.14 13.42
C VAL A 207 13.05 -34.93 14.72
N ARG A 208 12.15 -34.51 15.59
CA ARG A 208 11.80 -35.23 16.83
C ARG A 208 10.35 -35.69 16.76
N THR A 209 10.15 -36.99 16.83
CA THR A 209 8.82 -37.62 16.82
C THR A 209 8.53 -38.23 18.20
N SER A 210 7.44 -37.85 18.85
CA SER A 210 6.84 -38.60 19.97
C SER A 210 5.96 -39.70 19.39
N ALA A 211 6.60 -40.68 18.78
CA ALA A 211 5.95 -41.87 18.26
C ALA A 211 6.12 -43.01 19.26
N THR A 212 5.04 -43.61 19.72
CA THR A 212 5.03 -44.80 20.60
C THR A 212 5.73 -45.99 19.91
N CYS A 213 5.77 -46.00 18.58
CA CYS A 213 6.40 -47.05 17.78
C CYS A 213 7.91 -46.84 17.51
N CYS A 214 8.44 -45.61 17.61
CA CYS A 214 9.85 -45.31 17.32
C CYS A 214 10.84 -45.76 18.40
N ALA A 215 10.38 -46.26 19.55
CA ALA A 215 11.24 -46.73 20.63
C ALA A 215 12.09 -47.98 20.28
N ARG A 216 11.95 -48.57 19.08
CA ARG A 216 12.73 -49.73 18.64
C ARG A 216 13.84 -49.47 17.61
N THR A 217 13.93 -48.28 17.03
CA THR A 217 14.97 -47.96 16.03
C THR A 217 16.08 -47.05 16.56
N SER A 218 16.00 -46.59 17.80
CA SER A 218 16.97 -45.71 18.47
C SER A 218 18.21 -46.45 19.02
N ASN A 219 18.62 -47.58 18.42
CA ASN A 219 19.75 -48.36 18.90
C ASN A 219 20.78 -48.71 17.80
N ILE A 220 21.05 -47.79 16.86
CA ILE A 220 22.17 -47.94 15.91
C ILE A 220 22.86 -46.60 15.61
N HIS A 221 23.13 -45.77 16.62
CA HIS A 221 24.22 -44.78 16.54
C HIS A 221 24.89 -44.69 17.91
N ARG A 222 25.78 -45.64 18.15
CA ARG A 222 26.99 -45.44 18.94
C ARG A 222 28.18 -45.63 18.01
#